data_AF-A0A7J6WUN0-F1
#
_entry.id   AF-A0A7J6WUN0-F1
#
_cell.length_a   1.000
_cell.length_b   1.000
_cell.length_c   1.000
_cell.angle_alpha   90.00
_cell.angle_beta   90.00
_cell.angle_gamma   90.00
#
_symmetry.space_group_name_H-M   'P 1'
#
loop_
_entity.id
_entity.type
_entity.pdbx_description
1 polymer ?
#
loop_
_entity_poly.entity_id
_entity_poly.type
_entity_poly.pdbx_seq_one_letter_code
_entity_poly.pdbx_strand_id
1 'polypeptide(L)'
;MDSQVMVALALSMVGGLSTSLGALFVILNDAPNLKMLGLLQGFAAGLMLSISFLDLAHNAMNSIGFLKGNLWFFAGVIFFGIIASFIPEPTLAPSVDVKNKKKKDDGGKDQLKKHRRQVLFSGIITAIGISLHNFPEGMAVFLGSMKGLRVGLNLALAIALHNIPEGVAVALPVYFATQRYNFIIFIVQNNDQKLLGGVLEGCE
;
A
#
# COMPACT_ATOMS: atom_id res chain seq x y z
N MET A 1 1.96 26.05 15.70
CA MET A 1 1.27 24.78 15.40
C MET A 1 0.70 24.26 16.70
N ASP A 2 -0.60 23.98 16.74
CA ASP A 2 -1.21 23.34 17.91
C ASP A 2 -0.54 22.00 18.21
N SER A 3 -0.44 21.66 19.50
CA SER A 3 0.17 20.41 19.97
C SER A 3 -0.46 19.18 19.30
N GLN A 4 -1.76 19.25 18.97
CA GLN A 4 -2.49 18.17 18.29
C GLN A 4 -2.04 17.96 16.83
N VAL A 5 -1.79 19.05 16.08
CA VAL A 5 -1.34 18.96 14.69
C VAL A 5 0.06 18.34 14.61
N MET A 6 0.95 18.72 15.54
CA MET A 6 2.29 18.13 15.66
C MET A 6 2.24 16.62 15.94
N VAL A 7 1.32 16.18 16.81
CA VAL A 7 1.12 14.76 17.10
C VAL A 7 0.53 14.02 15.90
N ALA A 8 -0.48 14.58 15.24
CA ALA A 8 -1.09 13.99 14.06
C ALA A 8 -0.08 13.80 12.91
N LEU A 9 0.80 14.78 12.72
CA LEU A 9 1.92 14.69 11.76
C LEU A 9 2.92 13.61 12.17
N ALA A 10 3.34 13.56 13.44
CA ALA A 10 4.27 12.55 13.92
C ALA A 10 3.72 11.12 13.76
N LEU A 11 2.43 10.92 14.04
CA LEU A 11 1.76 9.63 13.84
C LEU A 11 1.67 9.24 12.37
N SER A 12 1.40 10.20 11.49
CA SER A 12 1.39 9.98 10.03
C SER A 12 2.79 9.64 9.50
N MET A 13 3.84 10.24 10.08
CA MET A 13 5.24 9.90 9.76
C MET A 13 5.61 8.48 10.15
N VAL A 14 5.17 8.03 11.34
CA VAL A 14 5.36 6.63 11.76
C VAL A 14 4.69 5.67 10.79
N GLY A 15 3.48 6.02 10.33
CA GLY A 15 2.79 5.32 9.26
C GLY A 15 3.65 5.23 8.00
N GLY A 16 4.13 6.34 7.43
CA GLY A 16 5.00 6.31 6.25
C GLY A 16 6.27 5.47 6.42
N LEU A 17 7.00 5.65 7.53
CA LEU A 17 8.27 4.95 7.77
C LEU A 17 8.13 3.42 7.83
N SER A 18 6.96 2.91 8.23
CA SER A 18 6.74 1.47 8.30
C SER A 18 6.69 0.77 6.94
N THR A 19 6.29 1.45 5.86
CA THR A 19 6.40 0.93 4.47
C THR A 19 7.87 0.75 4.09
N SER A 20 8.67 1.76 4.41
CA SER A 20 10.13 1.73 4.25
C SER A 20 10.79 0.60 5.06
N LEU A 21 10.29 0.31 6.27
CA LEU A 21 10.76 -0.84 7.07
C LEU A 21 10.41 -2.19 6.41
N GLY A 22 9.22 -2.32 5.83
CA GLY A 22 8.83 -3.52 5.06
C GLY A 22 9.75 -3.77 3.86
N ALA A 23 10.12 -2.72 3.14
CA ALA A 23 11.07 -2.82 2.03
C ALA A 23 12.48 -3.17 2.51
N LEU A 24 12.93 -2.59 3.63
CA LEU A 24 14.22 -2.91 4.23
C LEU A 24 14.29 -4.38 4.67
N PHE A 25 13.18 -4.96 5.15
CA PHE A 25 13.11 -6.37 5.50
C PHE A 25 13.44 -7.29 4.31
N VAL A 26 12.99 -6.95 3.10
CA VAL A 26 13.30 -7.68 1.85
C VAL A 26 14.76 -7.51 1.40
N ILE A 27 15.40 -6.40 1.78
CA ILE A 27 16.81 -6.15 1.45
C ILE A 27 17.74 -6.93 2.38
N LEU A 28 17.39 -7.03 3.66
CA LEU A 28 18.22 -7.67 4.69
C LEU A 28 18.01 -9.19 4.79
N ASN A 29 16.82 -9.68 4.44
CA ASN A 29 16.47 -11.09 4.50
C ASN A 29 16.18 -11.64 3.11
N ASP A 30 16.18 -12.96 2.98
CA ASP A 30 15.76 -13.60 1.73
C ASP A 30 14.32 -13.21 1.38
N ALA A 31 14.10 -12.91 0.10
CA ALA A 31 12.79 -12.55 -0.44
C ALA A 31 11.72 -13.58 -0.02
N PRO A 32 10.63 -13.17 0.66
CA PRO A 32 9.61 -14.09 1.12
C PRO A 32 8.96 -14.84 -0.04
N ASN A 33 8.56 -16.09 0.22
CA ASN A 33 7.85 -16.87 -0.78
C ASN A 33 6.45 -16.27 -1.05
N LEU A 34 5.87 -16.56 -2.22
CA LEU A 34 4.55 -16.04 -2.61
C LEU A 34 3.42 -16.41 -1.64
N LYS A 35 3.53 -17.56 -0.94
CA LYS A 35 2.55 -17.99 0.07
C LYS A 35 2.57 -17.10 1.31
N MET A 36 3.76 -16.80 1.82
CA MET A 36 4.00 -15.90 2.94
C MET A 36 3.60 -14.48 2.56
N LEU A 37 3.89 -14.05 1.33
CA LEU A 37 3.41 -12.76 0.82
C LEU A 37 1.87 -12.69 0.83
N GLY A 38 1.19 -13.73 0.34
CA GLY A 38 -0.27 -13.81 0.36
C GLY A 38 -0.83 -13.82 1.79
N LEU A 39 -0.17 -14.50 2.73
CA LEU A 39 -0.55 -14.49 4.14
C LEU A 39 -0.39 -13.11 4.77
N LEU A 40 0.75 -12.44 4.53
CA LEU A 40 1.02 -11.08 5.00
C LEU A 40 0.02 -10.08 4.44
N GLN A 41 -0.30 -10.17 3.16
CA GLN A 41 -1.30 -9.31 2.50
C GLN A 41 -2.73 -9.60 2.99
N GLY A 42 -3.07 -10.85 3.28
CA GLY A 42 -4.35 -11.20 3.91
C GLY A 42 -4.49 -10.62 5.32
N PHE A 43 -3.41 -10.66 6.11
CA PHE A 43 -3.35 -9.99 7.41
C PHE A 43 -3.53 -8.47 7.27
N ALA A 44 -2.81 -7.85 6.33
CA ALA A 44 -2.88 -6.43 6.04
C ALA A 44 -4.30 -5.99 5.63
N ALA A 45 -4.95 -6.75 4.74
CA ALA A 45 -6.34 -6.51 4.32
C ALA A 45 -7.33 -6.66 5.49
N GLY A 46 -7.12 -7.65 6.36
CA GLY A 46 -7.92 -7.83 7.57
C GLY A 46 -7.83 -6.65 8.55
N LEU A 47 -6.62 -6.11 8.75
CA LEU A 47 -6.42 -4.90 9.56
C LEU A 47 -7.19 -3.71 8.98
N MET A 48 -7.09 -3.49 7.66
CA MET A 48 -7.77 -2.36 7.00
C MET A 48 -9.28 -2.47 7.03
N LEU A 49 -9.84 -3.68 6.86
CA LEU A 49 -11.27 -3.93 7.04
C LEU A 49 -11.71 -3.63 8.48
N SER A 50 -10.95 -4.11 9.46
CA SER A 50 -11.25 -3.88 10.88
C SER A 50 -11.30 -2.38 11.21
N ILE A 51 -10.28 -1.62 10.84
CA ILE A 51 -10.20 -0.17 11.05
C ILE A 51 -11.35 0.56 10.35
N SER A 52 -11.62 0.19 9.09
CA SER A 52 -12.63 0.87 8.27
C SER A 52 -14.03 0.72 8.87
N PHE A 53 -14.39 -0.48 9.34
CA PHE A 53 -15.72 -0.72 9.88
C PHE A 53 -15.85 -0.36 11.38
N LEU A 54 -14.85 -0.69 12.20
CA LEU A 54 -14.94 -0.53 13.65
C LEU A 54 -14.62 0.90 14.10
N ASP A 55 -13.69 1.58 13.43
CA ASP A 55 -13.30 2.96 13.78
C ASP A 55 -13.93 3.97 12.81
N LEU A 56 -13.56 3.94 11.53
CA LEU A 56 -13.90 5.03 10.60
C LEU A 56 -15.41 5.12 10.32
N ALA A 57 -16.04 4.00 9.95
CA ALA A 57 -17.47 3.96 9.66
C ALA A 57 -18.30 4.29 10.92
N HIS A 58 -17.93 3.74 12.08
CA HIS A 58 -18.60 4.05 13.35
C HIS A 58 -18.50 5.54 13.69
N ASN A 59 -17.30 6.12 13.61
CA ASN A 59 -17.07 7.54 13.87
C ASN A 59 -17.76 8.46 12.85
N ALA A 60 -17.89 8.03 11.59
CA ALA A 60 -18.65 8.75 10.57
C ALA A 60 -20.15 8.74 10.91
N MET A 61 -20.73 7.57 11.21
CA MET A 61 -22.14 7.46 11.58
C MET A 61 -22.50 8.29 12.81
N ASN A 62 -21.62 8.34 13.81
CA ASN A 62 -21.82 9.16 15.00
C ASN A 62 -21.74 10.67 14.70
N SER A 63 -20.97 11.08 13.68
CA SER A 63 -20.73 12.49 13.36
C SER A 63 -21.77 13.09 12.42
N ILE A 64 -22.22 12.33 11.41
CA ILE A 64 -23.13 12.83 10.36
C ILE A 64 -24.51 12.15 10.38
N GLY A 65 -24.70 11.17 11.27
CA GLY A 65 -25.94 10.39 11.40
C GLY A 65 -25.96 9.15 10.50
N PHE A 66 -26.70 8.12 10.93
CA PHE A 66 -26.76 6.80 10.28
C PHE A 66 -27.18 6.89 8.80
N LEU A 67 -28.23 7.66 8.48
CA LEU A 67 -28.74 7.75 7.11
C LEU A 67 -27.73 8.39 6.15
N LYS A 68 -27.14 9.54 6.52
CA LYS A 68 -26.13 10.22 5.70
C LYS A 68 -24.86 9.41 5.58
N GLY A 69 -24.42 8.76 6.66
CA GLY A 69 -23.25 7.88 6.66
C GLY A 69 -23.38 6.73 5.67
N ASN A 70 -24.52 6.02 5.67
CA ASN A 70 -24.76 4.94 4.73
C ASN A 70 -24.83 5.43 3.28
N LEU A 71 -25.45 6.58 3.02
CA LEU A 71 -25.48 7.17 1.67
C LEU A 71 -24.07 7.44 1.12
N TRP A 72 -23.19 8.04 1.93
CA TRP A 72 -21.80 8.29 1.54
C TRP A 72 -20.99 7.00 1.38
N PHE A 73 -21.23 6.00 2.24
CA PHE A 73 -20.59 4.69 2.10
C PHE A 73 -20.94 4.03 0.77
N PHE A 74 -22.23 3.91 0.43
CA PHE A 74 -22.65 3.28 -0.82
C PHE A 74 -22.26 4.11 -2.05
N ALA A 75 -22.30 5.45 -1.95
CA ALA A 75 -21.77 6.33 -3.00
C ALA A 75 -20.28 6.05 -3.26
N GLY A 76 -19.48 5.88 -2.20
CA GLY A 76 -18.08 5.49 -2.29
C GLY A 76 -17.88 4.11 -2.94
N VAL A 77 -18.70 3.12 -2.59
CA VAL A 77 -18.66 1.77 -3.20
C VAL A 77 -18.96 1.83 -4.70
N ILE A 78 -19.98 2.58 -5.11
CA ILE A 78 -20.33 2.75 -6.53
C ILE A 78 -19.21 3.47 -7.27
N PHE A 79 -18.69 4.56 -6.70
CA PHE A 79 -17.58 5.32 -7.27
C PHE A 79 -16.33 4.44 -7.47
N PHE A 80 -15.96 3.66 -6.46
CA PHE A 80 -14.85 2.71 -6.55
C PHE A 80 -15.12 1.63 -7.60
N GLY A 81 -16.35 1.11 -7.69
CA GLY A 81 -16.74 0.12 -8.71
C GLY A 81 -16.63 0.66 -10.14
N ILE A 82 -16.95 1.94 -10.36
CA ILE A 82 -16.74 2.61 -11.66
C ILE A 82 -15.24 2.68 -11.95
N ILE A 83 -14.42 3.18 -11.02
CA ILE A 83 -12.96 3.26 -11.20
C ILE A 83 -12.37 1.88 -11.51
N ALA A 84 -12.76 0.86 -10.76
CA ALA A 84 -12.29 -0.51 -10.96
C ALA A 84 -12.67 -1.06 -12.34
N SER A 85 -13.84 -0.69 -12.86
CA SER A 85 -14.26 -1.06 -14.22
C SER A 85 -13.42 -0.40 -15.32
N PHE A 86 -12.81 0.75 -15.04
CA PHE A 86 -11.91 1.45 -15.97
C PHE A 86 -10.48 0.91 -15.95
N ILE A 87 -10.08 0.18 -14.90
CA ILE A 87 -8.73 -0.40 -14.77
C ILE A 87 -8.83 -1.84 -15.27
N PRO A 88 -8.36 -2.16 -16.49
CA PRO A 88 -8.37 -3.53 -16.99
C PRO A 88 -7.46 -4.36 -16.07
N GLU A 89 -7.97 -5.48 -15.55
CA GLU A 89 -7.12 -6.42 -14.84
C GLU A 89 -6.00 -6.86 -15.81
N PRO A 90 -4.72 -6.75 -15.42
CA PRO A 90 -3.65 -7.33 -16.23
C PRO A 90 -3.93 -8.84 -16.28
N THR A 91 -4.33 -9.33 -17.45
CA THR A 91 -4.48 -10.76 -17.71
C THR A 91 -3.26 -11.46 -17.16
N LEU A 92 -3.45 -12.27 -16.13
CA LEU A 92 -2.41 -13.09 -15.51
C LEU A 92 -1.60 -13.72 -16.64
N ALA A 93 -0.38 -13.22 -16.85
CA ALA A 93 0.52 -13.86 -17.79
C ALA A 93 0.61 -15.32 -17.33
N PRO A 94 0.33 -16.30 -18.22
CA PRO A 94 0.27 -17.70 -17.82
C PRO A 94 1.53 -18.00 -17.02
N SER A 95 1.35 -18.54 -15.83
CA SER A 95 2.43 -19.05 -14.99
C SER A 95 3.39 -19.80 -15.89
N VAL A 96 4.56 -19.22 -16.16
CA VAL A 96 5.57 -19.88 -16.95
C VAL A 96 5.99 -21.07 -16.09
N ASP A 97 5.48 -22.24 -16.44
CA ASP A 97 5.87 -23.51 -15.88
C ASP A 97 7.40 -23.58 -16.03
N VAL A 98 8.12 -23.30 -14.95
CA VAL A 98 9.60 -23.34 -14.90
C VAL A 98 10.11 -24.78 -15.12
N LYS A 99 9.21 -25.77 -15.21
CA LYS A 99 9.51 -27.15 -15.54
C LYS A 99 9.39 -27.41 -17.04
N ASN A 100 10.45 -27.09 -17.78
CA ASN A 100 10.90 -27.68 -19.05
C ASN A 100 11.18 -26.63 -20.12
N LYS A 101 12.47 -26.27 -20.25
CA LYS A 101 13.22 -26.48 -21.50
C LYS A 101 14.67 -26.07 -21.33
N LYS A 102 15.53 -27.08 -21.13
CA LYS A 102 16.86 -27.06 -21.72
C LYS A 102 16.69 -26.97 -23.24
N LYS A 103 17.03 -25.84 -23.85
CA LYS A 103 17.63 -25.79 -25.21
C LYS A 103 18.25 -24.42 -25.47
N LYS A 104 19.54 -24.47 -25.82
CA LYS A 104 20.40 -23.39 -26.33
C LYS A 104 19.80 -22.75 -27.59
N ASP A 105 19.83 -21.43 -27.65
CA ASP A 105 20.41 -20.55 -28.69
C ASP A 105 19.66 -19.21 -28.73
N ASP A 106 20.41 -18.11 -28.85
CA ASP A 106 20.12 -16.66 -28.93
C ASP A 106 18.74 -16.06 -28.55
N GLY A 107 17.61 -16.72 -28.78
CA GLY A 107 16.27 -16.28 -28.34
C GLY A 107 16.04 -16.32 -26.82
N GLY A 108 16.87 -17.04 -26.06
CA GLY A 108 16.77 -17.09 -24.59
C GLY A 108 17.11 -15.76 -23.90
N LYS A 109 18.00 -14.95 -24.49
CA LYS A 109 18.34 -13.61 -23.96
C LYS A 109 17.19 -12.64 -24.14
N ASP A 110 16.46 -12.72 -25.25
CA ASP A 110 15.31 -11.87 -25.53
C ASP A 110 14.09 -12.24 -24.69
N GLN A 111 13.83 -13.54 -24.48
CA GLN A 111 12.77 -13.99 -23.57
C GLN A 111 13.04 -13.57 -22.11
N LEU A 112 14.28 -13.69 -21.64
CA LEU A 112 14.66 -13.26 -20.29
C LEU A 112 14.56 -11.74 -20.12
N LYS A 113 14.98 -10.95 -21.12
CA LYS A 113 14.82 -9.49 -21.13
C LYS A 113 13.35 -9.08 -21.15
N LYS A 114 12.51 -9.77 -21.92
CA LYS A 114 11.06 -9.52 -22.00
C LYS A 114 10.37 -9.81 -20.67
N HIS A 115 10.72 -10.93 -20.01
CA HIS A 115 10.22 -11.27 -18.68
C HIS A 115 10.65 -10.25 -17.63
N ARG A 116 11.93 -9.86 -17.61
CA ARG A 116 12.44 -8.82 -16.71
C ARG A 116 11.72 -7.48 -16.87
N ARG A 117 11.41 -7.09 -18.12
CA ARG A 117 10.66 -5.87 -18.42
C ARG A 117 9.21 -5.95 -17.96
N GLN A 118 8.56 -7.11 -18.09
CA GLN A 118 7.20 -7.33 -17.58
C GLN A 118 7.14 -7.28 -16.05
N VAL A 119 8.08 -7.91 -15.34
CA VAL A 119 8.15 -7.86 -13.87
C VAL A 119 8.44 -6.43 -13.40
N LEU A 120 9.33 -5.70 -14.06
CA LEU A 120 9.59 -4.29 -13.75
C LEU A 120 8.35 -3.41 -14.00
N PHE A 121 7.64 -3.64 -15.11
CA PHE A 121 6.40 -2.92 -15.40
C PHE A 121 5.33 -3.20 -14.35
N SER A 122 5.16 -4.46 -13.94
CA SER A 122 4.29 -4.82 -12.82
C SER A 122 4.71 -4.09 -11.54
N GLY A 123 6.00 -4.05 -11.21
CA GLY A 123 6.51 -3.33 -10.05
C GLY A 123 6.21 -1.82 -10.07
N ILE A 124 6.32 -1.19 -11.25
CA ILE A 124 5.99 0.24 -11.43
C ILE A 124 4.48 0.47 -11.29
N ILE A 125 3.63 -0.37 -11.89
CA ILE A 125 2.18 -0.25 -11.77
C ILE A 125 1.73 -0.48 -10.32
N THR A 126 2.28 -1.50 -9.65
CA THR A 126 2.04 -1.76 -8.23
C THR A 126 2.47 -0.58 -7.37
N ALA A 127 3.65 0.00 -7.62
CA ALA A 127 4.08 1.23 -6.97
C ALA A 127 3.07 2.38 -7.19
N ILE A 128 2.64 2.66 -8.42
CA ILE A 128 1.68 3.75 -8.66
C ILE A 128 0.34 3.49 -7.93
N GLY A 129 -0.18 2.27 -8.00
CA GLY A 129 -1.43 1.91 -7.32
C GLY A 129 -1.35 2.07 -5.81
N ILE A 130 -0.22 1.66 -5.22
CA ILE A 130 0.03 1.78 -3.80
C ILE A 130 0.24 3.23 -3.37
N SER A 131 0.94 4.05 -4.16
CA SER A 131 1.04 5.50 -3.92
C SER A 131 -0.34 6.17 -3.77
N LEU A 132 -1.30 5.78 -4.63
CA LEU A 132 -2.66 6.32 -4.59
C LEU A 132 -3.44 5.82 -3.37
N HIS A 133 -3.17 4.61 -2.87
CA HIS A 133 -3.78 4.07 -1.65
C HIS A 133 -3.22 4.73 -0.38
N ASN A 134 -1.93 5.07 -0.43
CA ASN A 134 -1.19 5.66 0.69
C ASN A 134 -1.68 7.08 1.03
N PHE A 135 -2.26 7.79 0.07
CA PHE A 135 -2.79 9.13 0.32
C PHE A 135 -4.03 9.14 1.25
N PRO A 136 -5.13 8.40 0.96
CA PRO A 136 -6.26 8.27 1.87
C PRO A 136 -5.90 7.75 3.27
N GLU A 137 -4.92 6.85 3.37
CA GLU A 137 -4.44 6.35 4.66
C GLU A 137 -3.79 7.44 5.52
N GLY A 138 -2.93 8.26 4.90
CA GLY A 138 -2.30 9.39 5.59
C GLY A 138 -3.34 10.38 6.10
N MET A 139 -4.34 10.69 5.27
CA MET A 139 -5.47 11.53 5.69
C MET A 139 -6.26 10.92 6.84
N ALA A 140 -6.52 9.60 6.80
CA ALA A 140 -7.24 8.90 7.85
C ALA A 140 -6.51 9.01 9.20
N VAL A 141 -5.19 8.76 9.24
CA VAL A 141 -4.38 8.92 10.47
C VAL A 141 -4.45 10.34 11.00
N PHE A 142 -4.31 11.33 10.12
CA PHE A 142 -4.34 12.74 10.50
C PHE A 142 -5.70 13.14 11.09
N LEU A 143 -6.80 12.93 10.35
CA LEU A 143 -8.16 13.22 10.79
C LEU A 143 -8.54 12.45 12.07
N GLY A 144 -8.14 11.18 12.15
CA GLY A 144 -8.37 10.35 13.34
C GLY A 144 -7.65 10.90 14.57
N SER A 145 -6.42 11.40 14.39
CA SER A 145 -5.64 12.04 15.45
C SER A 145 -6.23 13.37 15.90
N MET A 146 -6.81 14.14 14.96
CA MET A 146 -7.52 15.38 15.26
C MET A 146 -8.82 15.15 16.05
N LYS A 147 -9.51 14.02 15.83
CA LYS A 147 -10.68 13.64 16.66
C LYS A 147 -10.30 13.20 18.07
N GLY A 148 -9.08 12.73 18.28
CA GLY A 148 -8.56 12.42 19.60
C GLY A 148 -7.34 11.51 19.58
N LEU A 149 -6.44 11.72 20.54
CA LEU A 149 -5.17 11.00 20.63
C LEU A 149 -5.33 9.47 20.65
N ARG A 150 -6.37 8.96 21.33
CA ARG A 150 -6.61 7.50 21.40
C ARG A 150 -6.97 6.90 20.04
N VAL A 151 -7.81 7.59 19.27
CA VAL A 151 -8.21 7.16 17.93
C VAL A 151 -7.01 7.26 16.99
N GLY A 152 -6.28 8.39 17.03
CA GLY A 152 -5.05 8.59 16.26
C GLY A 152 -4.00 7.52 16.52
N LEU A 153 -3.72 7.17 17.78
CA LEU A 153 -2.74 6.14 18.14
C LEU A 153 -3.14 4.76 17.65
N ASN A 154 -4.40 4.35 17.85
CA ASN A 154 -4.90 3.07 17.38
C ASN A 154 -4.78 2.96 15.86
N LEU A 155 -5.18 4.03 15.15
CA LEU A 155 -5.15 4.11 13.71
C LEU A 155 -3.73 4.09 13.15
N ALA A 156 -2.83 4.87 13.76
CA ALA A 156 -1.42 4.93 13.37
C ALA A 156 -0.71 3.59 13.57
N LEU A 157 -0.96 2.89 14.69
CA LEU A 157 -0.39 1.56 14.93
C LEU A 157 -0.92 0.53 13.92
N ALA A 158 -2.22 0.55 13.66
CA ALA A 158 -2.82 -0.42 12.75
C ALA A 158 -2.38 -0.20 11.30
N ILE A 159 -2.25 1.07 10.87
CA ILE A 159 -1.66 1.42 9.57
C ILE A 159 -0.17 1.08 9.53
N ALA A 160 0.59 1.33 10.60
CA ALA A 160 1.99 0.95 10.63
C ALA A 160 2.19 -0.58 10.46
N LEU A 161 1.29 -1.39 11.04
CA LEU A 161 1.30 -2.83 10.87
C LEU A 161 0.86 -3.29 9.47
N HIS A 162 -0.05 -2.56 8.81
CA HIS A 162 -0.46 -2.82 7.42
C HIS A 162 0.66 -2.55 6.41
N ASN A 163 1.41 -1.47 6.65
CA ASN A 163 2.40 -0.94 5.72
C ASN A 163 3.66 -1.83 5.62
N ILE A 164 3.97 -2.62 6.64
CA ILE A 164 5.09 -3.57 6.57
C ILE A 164 4.85 -4.62 5.45
N PRO A 165 3.74 -5.38 5.45
CA PRO A 165 3.33 -6.22 4.32
C PRO A 165 3.31 -5.51 2.96
N GLU A 166 2.84 -4.26 2.91
CA GLU A 166 2.75 -3.44 1.70
C GLU A 166 4.15 -3.13 1.14
N GLY A 167 5.07 -2.68 2.00
CA GLY A 167 6.46 -2.40 1.63
C GLY A 167 7.19 -3.63 1.09
N VAL A 168 6.91 -4.80 1.68
CA VAL A 168 7.40 -6.10 1.15
C VAL A 168 6.85 -6.36 -0.25
N ALA A 169 5.55 -6.12 -0.47
CA ALA A 169 4.88 -6.35 -1.76
C ALA A 169 5.38 -5.42 -2.88
N VAL A 170 5.71 -4.15 -2.57
CA VAL A 170 6.33 -3.21 -3.51
C VAL A 170 7.78 -3.61 -3.82
N ALA A 171 8.53 -4.03 -2.80
CA ALA A 171 9.95 -4.33 -2.94
C ALA A 171 10.20 -5.61 -3.76
N LEU A 172 9.35 -6.63 -3.64
CA LEU A 172 9.59 -7.95 -4.24
C LEU A 172 9.74 -7.95 -5.77
N PRO A 173 8.79 -7.37 -6.57
CA PRO A 173 8.91 -7.34 -8.03
C PRO A 173 10.10 -6.50 -8.49
N VAL A 174 10.36 -5.39 -7.80
CA VAL A 174 11.50 -4.50 -8.09
C VAL A 174 12.82 -5.19 -7.79
N TYR A 175 12.90 -5.96 -6.70
CA TYR A 175 14.07 -6.76 -6.34
C TYR A 175 14.34 -7.85 -7.38
N PHE A 176 13.33 -8.67 -7.73
CA PHE A 176 13.48 -9.70 -8.75
C PHE A 176 13.82 -9.12 -10.13
N ALA A 177 13.32 -7.93 -10.47
CA ALA A 177 13.64 -7.28 -11.73
C ALA A 177 15.03 -6.64 -11.72
N THR A 178 15.43 -5.91 -10.67
CA THR A 178 16.61 -5.02 -10.73
C THR A 178 17.82 -5.52 -9.97
N GLN A 179 17.63 -6.27 -8.88
CA GLN A 179 18.67 -6.66 -7.92
C GLN A 179 19.47 -5.44 -7.38
N ARG A 180 18.85 -4.26 -7.36
CA ARG A 180 19.47 -3.00 -6.93
C ARG A 180 18.75 -2.42 -5.72
N TYR A 181 19.38 -2.50 -4.55
CA TYR A 181 18.81 -2.02 -3.28
C TYR A 181 18.47 -0.53 -3.29
N ASN A 182 19.34 0.32 -3.86
CA ASN A 182 19.08 1.76 -3.94
C ASN A 182 17.82 2.09 -4.75
N PHE A 183 17.50 1.28 -5.76
CA PHE A 183 16.32 1.50 -6.59
C PHE A 183 15.03 1.09 -5.87
N ILE A 184 15.09 0.05 -5.04
CA ILE A 184 14.00 -0.37 -4.16
C ILE A 184 13.70 0.73 -3.12
N ILE A 185 14.74 1.22 -2.44
CA ILE A 185 14.62 2.31 -1.46
C ILE A 185 14.03 3.55 -2.12
N PHE A 186 14.52 3.93 -3.30
CA PHE A 186 13.99 5.07 -4.05
C PHE A 186 12.50 4.91 -4.38
N ILE A 187 12.06 3.76 -4.90
CA ILE A 187 10.65 3.54 -5.22
C ILE A 187 9.78 3.61 -3.96
N VAL A 188 10.22 3.02 -2.86
CA VAL A 188 9.43 2.96 -1.61
C VAL A 188 9.33 4.35 -0.97
N GLN A 189 10.42 5.11 -0.93
CA GLN A 189 10.41 6.49 -0.42
C GLN A 189 9.53 7.43 -1.25
N ASN A 190 9.52 7.28 -2.59
CA ASN A 190 8.62 8.08 -3.43
C ASN A 190 7.15 7.65 -3.31
N ASN A 191 6.90 6.42 -2.83
CA ASN A 191 5.57 5.88 -2.54
C ASN A 191 5.00 6.31 -1.19
N ASP A 192 5.83 6.85 -0.29
CA ASP A 192 5.40 7.34 1.03
C ASP A 192 4.70 8.71 0.90
N GLN A 193 3.61 8.76 0.12
CA GLN A 193 2.71 9.91 -0.05
C GLN A 193 1.85 10.19 1.21
N LYS A 194 1.92 9.33 2.24
CA LYS A 194 1.22 9.45 3.53
C LYS A 194 1.51 10.78 4.24
N LEU A 195 2.76 11.26 4.12
CA LEU A 195 3.22 12.55 4.63
C LEU A 195 2.52 13.73 3.95
N LEU A 196 2.30 13.65 2.63
CA LEU A 196 1.65 14.72 1.88
C LEU A 196 0.15 14.79 2.21
N GLY A 197 -0.51 13.65 2.41
CA GLY A 197 -1.90 13.62 2.87
C GLY A 197 -2.10 14.33 4.22
N GLY A 198 -1.25 14.05 5.21
CA GLY A 198 -1.35 14.69 6.53
C GLY A 198 -0.90 16.16 6.56
N VAL A 199 0.10 16.55 5.75
CA VAL A 199 0.56 17.94 5.66
C VAL A 199 -0.44 18.84 4.95
N LEU A 200 -1.08 18.35 3.88
CA LEU A 200 -2.07 19.15 3.13
C LEU A 200 -3.29 19.49 3.98
N GLU A 201 -3.80 18.56 4.79
CA GLU A 201 -4.89 18.85 5.73
C GLU A 201 -4.44 19.70 6.93
N GLY A 202 -3.21 19.55 7.41
CA GLY A 202 -2.70 20.37 8.51
C GLY A 202 -2.41 21.84 8.16
N CYS A 203 -2.51 22.20 6.88
CA CYS A 203 -2.36 23.56 6.36
C CYS A 203 -3.70 24.29 6.12
N GLU A 204 -4.84 23.60 6.20
CA GLU A 204 -6.19 24.19 6.18
C GLU A 204 -6.69 24.50 7.60
#